data_AF-A0A3N5L957-F1
#
_entry.id   AF-A0A3N5L957-F1
#
_cell.length_a   1.000
_cell.length_b   1.000
_cell.length_c   1.000
_cell.angle_alpha   90.00
_cell.angle_beta   90.00
_cell.angle_gamma   90.00
#
_symmetry.space_group_name_H-M   'P 1'
#
loop_
_entity.id
_entity.type
_entity.pdbx_description
1 polymer ?
#
loop_
_entity_poly.entity_id
_entity_poly.type
_entity_poly.pdbx_seq_one_letter_code
_entity_poly.pdbx_strand_id
1 'polypeptide(L)' 'MIDAGRHGAVSWVDLSTPDVEAAAAFYGELLGWTIERSMTPMGEYLIGKVGDHEGAGMMVQGPEQRGMP' A
#
# COMPACT_ATOMS: atom_id res chain seq x y z
N MET A 1 -8.28 -16.52 -7.75
CA MET A 1 -7.73 -15.54 -8.72
C MET A 1 -8.52 -14.26 -8.55
N ILE A 2 -7.88 -13.16 -8.15
CA ILE A 2 -8.55 -11.86 -8.01
C ILE A 2 -8.87 -11.36 -9.42
N ASP A 3 -10.12 -10.98 -9.68
CA ASP A 3 -10.58 -10.47 -10.98
C ASP A 3 -10.26 -8.98 -11.09
N ALA A 4 -8.96 -8.67 -11.11
CA ALA A 4 -8.45 -7.32 -11.24
C ALA A 4 -8.88 -6.73 -12.60
N GLY A 5 -9.79 -5.76 -12.57
CA GLY A 5 -10.30 -5.08 -13.76
C GLY A 5 -11.79 -5.32 -14.06
N ARG A 6 -12.49 -6.21 -13.34
CA ARG A 6 -13.95 -6.29 -13.45
C ARG A 6 -14.61 -5.04 -12.88
N HIS A 7 -15.60 -4.52 -13.57
CA HIS A 7 -16.46 -3.47 -13.03
C HIS A 7 -17.03 -3.87 -11.66
N GLY A 8 -16.83 -3.02 -10.66
CA GLY A 8 -17.25 -3.25 -9.27
C GLY A 8 -16.31 -4.12 -8.43
N ALA A 9 -15.15 -4.55 -8.95
CA ALA A 9 -14.10 -5.15 -8.13
C ALA A 9 -13.33 -4.07 -7.35
N VAL A 10 -12.77 -4.45 -6.19
CA VAL A 10 -11.83 -3.59 -5.46
C VAL A 10 -10.59 -3.39 -6.33
N SER A 11 -10.28 -2.14 -6.65
CA SER A 11 -9.17 -1.77 -7.53
C SER A 11 -7.96 -1.22 -6.78
N TRP A 12 -8.14 -0.74 -5.55
CA TRP A 12 -7.07 -0.13 -4.77
C TRP A 12 -7.32 -0.24 -3.27
N VAL A 13 -6.25 -0.38 -2.49
CA VAL A 13 -6.29 -0.34 -1.03
C VAL A 13 -5.19 0.60 -0.53
N ASP A 14 -5.53 1.53 0.36
CA ASP A 14 -4.55 2.38 1.05
C ASP A 14 -4.34 1.92 2.50
N LEU A 15 -3.09 1.88 2.91
CA LEU A 15 -2.65 1.58 4.27
C LEU A 15 -1.85 2.75 4.84
N SER A 16 -2.33 3.28 5.95
CA SER A 16 -1.59 4.24 6.77
C SER A 16 -1.15 3.53 8.05
N THR A 17 0.17 3.42 8.29
CA THR A 17 0.75 2.69 9.44
C THR A 17 1.85 3.52 10.13
N PRO A 18 2.09 3.35 11.45
CA PRO A 18 3.22 3.98 12.11
C PRO A 18 4.58 3.44 11.63
N ASP A 19 4.63 2.22 11.09
CA ASP A 19 5.82 1.60 10.53
C ASP A 19 5.52 1.08 9.11
N VAL A 20 5.83 1.91 8.12
CA VAL A 20 5.53 1.63 6.71
C VAL A 20 6.50 0.61 6.11
N GLU A 21 7.73 0.52 6.64
CA GLU A 21 8.75 -0.42 6.17
C GLU A 21 8.43 -1.84 6.64
N ALA A 22 8.02 -1.99 7.91
CA ALA A 22 7.55 -3.28 8.41
C ALA A 22 6.30 -3.77 7.68
N ALA A 23 5.37 -2.87 7.35
CA ALA A 23 4.19 -3.21 6.56
C ALA A 23 4.56 -3.62 5.12
N ALA A 24 5.46 -2.90 4.47
CA ALA A 24 5.94 -3.22 3.13
C ALA A 24 6.63 -4.60 3.09
N ALA A 25 7.46 -4.92 4.08
CA ALA A 25 8.08 -6.24 4.19
C ALA A 25 7.02 -7.34 4.41
N PHE A 26 6.12 -7.14 5.37
CA PHE A 26 5.08 -8.11 5.71
C PHE A 26 4.13 -8.40 4.53
N TYR A 27 3.56 -7.36 3.92
CA TYR A 27 2.63 -7.53 2.80
C TYR A 27 3.34 -7.91 1.50
N GLY A 28 4.60 -7.48 1.32
CA GLY A 28 5.46 -7.93 0.25
C GLY A 28 5.61 -9.45 0.24
N GLU A 29 5.96 -10.04 1.38
CA GLU A 29 6.09 -11.50 1.52
C GLU A 29 4.73 -12.22 1.47
N LEU A 30 3.72 -11.72 2.19
CA LEU A 30 2.43 -12.38 2.33
C LEU A 30 1.64 -12.41 1.01
N LEU A 31 1.66 -11.31 0.26
CA LEU A 31 0.86 -11.14 -0.96
C LEU A 31 1.70 -11.29 -2.23
N GLY A 32 3.01 -11.51 -2.10
CA GLY A 32 3.94 -11.57 -3.23
C GLY A 32 4.08 -10.24 -3.95
N TRP A 33 3.95 -9.12 -3.22
CA TRP A 33 4.07 -7.79 -3.79
C TRP A 33 5.53 -7.36 -3.95
N THR A 34 5.85 -6.78 -5.10
CA THR A 34 7.01 -5.90 -5.22
C THR A 34 6.63 -4.51 -4.74
N ILE A 35 7.61 -3.80 -4.16
CA ILE A 35 7.38 -2.49 -3.55
C ILE A 35 8.15 -1.43 -4.33
N GLU A 36 7.42 -0.46 -4.87
CA GLU A 36 7.96 0.73 -5.52
C GLU A 36 7.87 1.93 -4.58
N ARG A 37 8.93 2.73 -4.49
CA ARG A 37 8.97 3.92 -3.62
C ARG A 37 8.85 5.18 -4.45
N SER A 38 7.96 6.07 -4.03
CA SER A 38 7.72 7.37 -4.66
C SER A 38 7.73 8.48 -3.63
N MET A 39 8.19 9.67 -4.04
CA MET A 39 8.14 10.86 -3.21
C MET A 39 7.01 11.76 -3.68
N THR A 40 6.06 12.03 -2.79
CA THR A 40 4.91 12.91 -3.06
C THR A 40 5.04 14.21 -2.26
N PRO A 41 4.26 15.26 -2.56
CA PRO A 41 4.19 16.45 -1.71
C PRO A 41 3.74 16.16 -0.26
N MET A 42 3.12 15.00 -0.01
CA MET A 42 2.63 14.55 1.28
C MET A 42 3.63 13.65 2.03
N GLY A 43 4.78 13.35 1.43
CA GLY A 43 5.82 12.47 1.97
C GLY A 43 6.09 11.23 1.12
N GLU A 44 6.87 10.30 1.68
CA GLU A 44 7.15 9.00 1.06
C GLU A 44 5.86 8.18 0.95
N TYR A 45 5.68 7.59 -0.23
CA TYR A 45 4.57 6.70 -0.57
C TYR A 45 5.13 5.43 -1.20
N LEU A 46 4.70 4.28 -0.70
CA LEU A 46 5.07 2.97 -1.23
C LEU A 46 3.90 2.37 -2.01
N ILE A 47 4.19 1.82 -3.18
CA ILE A 47 3.21 1.18 -4.06
C ILE A 47 3.47 -0.31 -4.08
N GLY A 48 2.46 -1.11 -3.72
CA GLY A 48 2.49 -2.57 -3.80
C GLY A 48 1.99 -3.07 -5.16
N LYS A 49 2.77 -3.94 -5.80
CA LYS A 49 2.53 -4.43 -7.16
C LYS A 49 2.57 -5.96 -7.27
N VAL A 50 1.66 -6.56 -8.02
CA VAL A 50 1.74 -7.96 -8.47
C VAL A 50 2.07 -7.98 -9.95
N GLY A 51 3.31 -8.30 -10.28
CA GLY A 51 3.83 -8.07 -11.64
C GLY A 51 3.76 -6.58 -11.97
N ASP A 52 3.12 -6.23 -13.09
CA ASP A 52 2.96 -4.83 -13.52
C ASP A 52 1.69 -4.16 -12.95
N HIS A 53 0.87 -4.90 -12.19
CA HIS A 53 -0.39 -4.36 -11.66
C HIS A 53 -0.19 -3.73 -10.29
N GLU A 54 -0.42 -2.43 -10.20
CA GLU A 54 -0.46 -1.66 -8.96
C GLU A 54 -1.84 -1.84 -8.30
N GLY A 55 -1.85 -2.17 -7.01
CA GLY A 55 -3.11 -2.42 -6.29
C GLY A 55 -3.15 -1.90 -4.86
N ALA A 56 -2.05 -1.35 -4.36
CA ALA A 56 -2.00 -0.84 -2.99
C ALA A 56 -1.05 0.33 -2.83
N GLY A 57 -1.43 1.20 -1.89
CA GLY A 57 -0.64 2.32 -1.40
C GLY A 57 -0.33 2.17 0.07
N MET A 58 0.88 2.56 0.47
CA MET A 58 1.27 2.60 1.87
C MET A 58 1.96 3.91 2.19
N MET A 59 1.63 4.48 3.35
CA MET A 59 2.22 5.72 3.84
C MET A 59 2.38 5.69 5.35
N VAL A 60 3.32 6.48 5.85
CA VAL A 60 3.45 6.70 7.29
C VAL A 60 2.21 7.46 7.79
N GLN A 61 1.67 7.02 8.92
CA GLN A 61 0.57 7.72 9.58
C GLN A 61 0.89 9.17 9.87
N GLY A 62 0.01 10.03 9.38
CA GLY A 62 -0.04 11.42 9.76
C GLY A 62 -0.28 11.56 11.27
N PRO A 63 0.15 12.68 11.88
CA PRO A 63 0.04 12.91 13.31
C PRO A 63 -1.40 12.81 13.84
N GLU A 64 -2.42 13.13 13.03
CA GLU A 64 -3.84 13.05 13.41
C GLU A 64 -4.38 11.61 13.44
N GLN A 65 -3.80 10.72 12.64
CA GLN A 65 -4.23 9.31 12.54
C GLN A 65 -3.59 8.45 13.64
N ARG A 66 -2.49 8.94 14.21
CA ARG A 66 -1.68 8.23 15.19
C ARG A 66 -2.41 8.22 16.54
N GLY A 67 -2.96 7.07 16.92
CA GLY A 67 -3.69 6.90 18.19
C GLY A 67 -5.22 7.01 18.07
N MET A 68 -5.77 7.12 16.86
CA MET A 68 -7.17 6.75 16.63
C MET A 68 -7.29 5.22 16.83
N PRO A 69 -8.28 4.73 17.60
CA PRO A 69 -8.49 3.29 17.82
C PRO A 69 -8.83 2.54 16.53
#